data_AF-A0A4E0QTK7-F1
#
_entry.id   AF-A0A4E0QTK7-F1
#
_cell.length_a   1.000
_cell.length_b   1.000
_cell.length_c   1.000
_cell.angle_alpha   90.00
_cell.angle_beta   90.00
_cell.angle_gamma   90.00
#
_symmetry.space_group_name_H-M   'P 1'
#
loop_
_entity.id
_entity.type
_entity.pdbx_description
1 polymer ?
#
loop_
_entity_poly.entity_id
_entity_poly.type
_entity_poly.pdbx_seq_one_letter_code
_entity_poly.pdbx_strand_id
1 'polypeptide(L)'
;MTTMEPCHRNYEEALEALNECILANGHCVREARPARSLEYLSALGISETQLKKLNVIHVAGSKGKGSTCAVTENVLRHLGFKTGFLR
;
A
#
# COMPACT_ATOMS: atom_id res chain seq x y z
N MET A 1 -8.08 10.51 -34.00
CA MET A 1 -6.99 10.69 -33.02
C MET A 1 -7.52 11.60 -31.93
N THR A 2 -8.12 11.02 -30.88
CA THR A 2 -8.61 11.79 -29.73
C THR A 2 -7.49 11.78 -28.70
N THR A 3 -6.90 12.95 -28.45
CA THR A 3 -5.92 13.16 -27.39
C THR A 3 -6.61 12.92 -26.05
N MET A 4 -6.17 11.91 -25.29
CA MET A 4 -6.57 11.78 -23.89
C MET A 4 -5.95 12.93 -23.10
N GLU A 5 -6.77 13.90 -22.72
CA GLU A 5 -6.41 14.95 -21.78
C GLU A 5 -5.88 14.31 -20.47
N PRO A 6 -4.72 14.76 -19.94
CA PRO A 6 -4.22 14.25 -18.67
C PRO A 6 -5.18 14.65 -17.56
N CYS A 7 -5.87 13.66 -16.98
CA CYS A 7 -6.77 13.84 -15.85
C CYS A 7 -5.96 14.34 -14.65
N HIS A 8 -5.96 15.66 -14.45
CA HIS A 8 -5.22 16.36 -13.42
C HIS A 8 -5.93 16.17 -12.07
N ARG A 9 -5.93 14.93 -11.56
CA ARG A 9 -6.50 14.61 -10.25
C ARG A 9 -5.63 15.22 -9.17
N ASN A 10 -6.20 16.14 -8.41
CA ASN A 10 -5.50 16.75 -7.29
C ASN A 10 -5.49 15.79 -6.09
N TYR A 11 -4.56 15.98 -5.14
CA TYR A 11 -4.43 15.12 -3.96
C TYR A 11 -5.76 15.00 -3.19
N GLU A 12 -6.50 16.10 -3.11
CA GLU A 12 -7.78 16.18 -2.41
C GLU A 12 -8.88 15.35 -3.08
N GLU A 13 -9.00 15.43 -4.40
CA GLU A 13 -9.93 14.59 -5.18
C GLU A 13 -9.59 13.09 -5.04
N ALA A 14 -8.29 12.77 -5.03
CA ALA A 14 -7.83 11.40 -4.80
C ALA A 14 -8.16 10.90 -3.39
N LEU A 15 -8.09 11.79 -2.38
CA LEU A 15 -8.44 11.48 -0.99
C LEU A 15 -9.95 11.26 -0.82
N GLU A 16 -10.76 12.09 -1.47
CA GLU A 16 -12.23 11.97 -1.47
C GLU A 16 -12.67 10.63 -2.09
N ALA A 17 -12.18 10.32 -3.29
CA ALA A 17 -12.47 9.05 -3.96
C ALA A 17 -12.02 7.82 -3.14
N LEU A 18 -10.89 7.93 -2.42
CA LEU A 18 -10.41 6.85 -1.54
C LEU A 18 -11.35 6.65 -0.35
N ASN A 19 -11.76 7.74 0.31
CA ASN A 19 -12.65 7.68 1.46
C ASN A 19 -14.02 7.09 1.08
N GLU A 20 -14.58 7.48 -0.06
CA GLU A 20 -15.82 6.89 -0.57
C GLU A 20 -15.69 5.38 -0.79
N CYS A 21 -14.59 4.92 -1.38
CA CYS A 21 -14.35 3.49 -1.65
C CYS A 21 -14.26 2.65 -0.36
N ILE A 22 -13.68 3.21 0.71
CA ILE A 22 -13.57 2.56 2.02
C ILE A 22 -14.95 2.47 2.69
N LEU A 23 -15.75 3.54 2.64
CA LEU A 23 -17.05 3.65 3.31
C LEU A 23 -18.15 2.84 2.61
N ALA A 24 -18.16 2.81 1.27
CA ALA A 24 -19.16 2.10 0.48
C ALA A 24 -19.09 0.56 0.61
N ASN A 25 -17.93 0.01 1.01
CA ASN A 25 -17.65 -1.44 1.00
C ASN A 25 -17.56 -2.09 2.39
N GLY A 26 -18.04 -1.43 3.45
CA GLY A 26 -17.85 -1.85 4.86
C GLY A 26 -18.15 -3.33 5.20
N HIS A 27 -19.00 -4.01 4.42
CA HIS A 27 -19.31 -5.44 4.58
C HIS A 27 -18.55 -6.40 3.64
N CYS A 28 -18.16 -5.97 2.43
CA CYS A 28 -17.51 -6.85 1.43
C CYS A 28 -16.00 -7.06 1.70
N VAL A 29 -15.38 -6.17 2.49
CA VAL A 29 -13.94 -6.18 2.72
C VAL A 29 -13.49 -7.37 3.58
N ARG A 30 -14.34 -8.10 4.32
CA ARG A 30 -13.84 -9.15 5.24
C ARG A 30 -13.52 -10.50 4.57
N GLU A 31 -14.16 -10.86 3.46
CA GLU A 31 -14.07 -12.22 2.90
C GLU A 31 -13.29 -12.34 1.57
N ALA A 32 -13.01 -11.24 0.86
CA ALA A 32 -12.40 -11.27 -0.49
C ALA A 32 -11.03 -10.56 -0.60
N ARG A 33 -10.29 -10.38 0.50
CA ARG A 33 -9.11 -9.48 0.57
C ARG A 33 -7.90 -9.82 -0.31
N PRO A 34 -7.43 -11.07 -0.42
CA PRO A 34 -6.19 -11.33 -1.14
C PRO A 34 -6.36 -11.25 -2.67
N ALA A 35 -7.52 -11.69 -3.19
CA ALA A 35 -7.77 -11.75 -4.62
C ALA A 35 -7.72 -10.37 -5.29
N ARG A 36 -8.43 -9.37 -4.73
CA ARG A 36 -8.43 -8.00 -5.28
C ARG A 36 -7.08 -7.31 -5.20
N SER A 37 -6.32 -7.56 -4.13
CA SER A 37 -4.99 -6.96 -3.97
C SER A 37 -4.03 -7.43 -5.07
N LEU A 38 -4.13 -8.70 -5.46
CA LEU A 38 -3.32 -9.28 -6.52
C LEU A 38 -3.74 -8.77 -7.91
N GLU A 39 -5.03 -8.59 -8.15
CA GLU A 39 -5.55 -7.96 -9.39
C GLU A 39 -5.00 -6.53 -9.57
N TYR A 40 -4.99 -5.73 -8.51
CA TYR A 40 -4.41 -4.38 -8.57
C TYR A 40 -2.90 -4.39 -8.80
N LEU A 41 -2.16 -5.31 -8.17
CA LEU A 41 -0.72 -5.45 -8.42
C LEU A 41 -0.44 -5.83 -9.88
N SER A 42 -1.24 -6.74 -10.44
CA SER A 42 -1.15 -7.13 -11.85
C SER A 42 -1.45 -5.96 -12.79
N ALA A 43 -2.48 -5.17 -12.50
CA ALA A 43 -2.82 -3.97 -13.28
C ALA A 43 -1.70 -2.91 -13.27
N LEU A 44 -0.91 -2.85 -12.19
CA LEU A 44 0.27 -1.98 -12.07
C LEU A 44 1.54 -2.58 -12.70
N GLY A 45 1.45 -3.77 -13.30
CA GLY A 45 2.59 -4.47 -13.88
C GLY A 45 3.56 -5.06 -12.84
N ILE A 46 3.12 -5.22 -11.59
CA ILE A 46 3.93 -5.78 -10.51
C ILE A 46 3.64 -7.28 -10.40
N SER A 47 4.63 -8.11 -10.74
CA SER A 47 4.50 -9.57 -10.63
C SER A 47 4.73 -10.08 -9.20
N GLU A 48 4.12 -11.22 -8.88
CA GLU A 48 4.36 -11.91 -7.59
C GLU A 48 5.83 -12.24 -7.36
N THR A 49 6.58 -12.53 -8.43
CA THR A 49 8.00 -12.85 -8.33
C THR A 49 8.82 -11.65 -7.88
N GLN A 50 8.42 -10.42 -8.25
CA GLN A 50 9.05 -9.19 -7.76
C GLN A 50 8.75 -8.99 -6.28
N LEU A 51 7.52 -9.29 -5.82
CA LEU A 51 7.16 -9.24 -4.40
C LEU A 51 8.03 -10.20 -3.57
N LYS A 52 8.23 -11.44 -4.04
CA LYS A 52 9.03 -12.45 -3.33
C LYS A 52 10.52 -12.10 -3.21
N LYS A 53 11.03 -11.17 -4.02
CA LYS A 53 12.41 -10.68 -3.94
C LYS A 53 12.62 -9.63 -2.84
N LEU A 54 11.53 -9.08 -2.29
CA LEU A 54 11.62 -8.06 -1.24
C LEU A 54 11.94 -8.71 0.11
N ASN A 55 12.83 -8.08 0.87
CA ASN A 55 13.11 -8.45 2.26
C ASN A 55 12.01 -7.85 3.15
N VAL A 56 10.99 -8.64 3.46
CA VAL A 56 9.81 -8.20 4.23
C VAL A 56 9.96 -8.56 5.71
N ILE A 57 9.77 -7.58 6.58
CA ILE A 57 9.60 -7.78 8.03
C ILE A 57 8.13 -7.61 8.35
N HIS A 58 7.46 -8.70 8.75
CA HIS A 58 6.05 -8.67 9.15
C HIS A 58 5.92 -8.44 10.66
N VAL A 59 5.28 -7.34 11.07
CA VAL A 59 5.04 -7.00 12.47
C VAL A 59 3.55 -7.16 12.81
N ALA A 60 3.21 -8.18 13.60
CA ALA A 60 1.86 -8.46 14.06
C ALA A 60 1.72 -8.16 15.58
N GLY A 61 0.52 -7.77 16.02
CA GLY A 61 0.22 -7.53 17.43
C GLY A 61 -0.92 -6.54 17.64
N SER A 62 -1.57 -6.55 18.81
CA SER A 62 -2.71 -5.65 19.07
C SER A 62 -2.27 -4.22 19.36
N LYS A 63 -1.10 -4.05 20.00
CA LYS A 63 -0.51 -2.75 20.36
C LYS A 63 0.93 -2.67 19.87
N GLY A 64 1.44 -1.45 19.68
CA GLY A 64 2.86 -1.21 19.40
C GLY A 64 3.35 -1.49 17.98
N LYS A 65 2.51 -1.96 17.04
CA LYS A 65 2.95 -2.22 15.64
C LYS A 65 3.61 -1.00 14.99
N GLY A 66 2.99 0.17 15.12
CA GLY A 66 3.52 1.42 14.55
C GLY A 66 4.86 1.82 15.18
N SER A 67 4.94 1.81 16.52
CA SER A 67 6.18 2.16 17.24
C SER A 67 7.31 1.17 16.97
N THR A 68 7.01 -0.13 16.94
CA THR A 68 7.99 -1.17 16.61
C THR A 68 8.48 -1.01 15.17
N CYS A 69 7.60 -0.77 14.20
CA CYS A 69 8.02 -0.52 12.82
C CYS A 69 8.88 0.75 12.69
N ALA A 70 8.53 1.83 13.40
CA ALA A 70 9.31 3.06 13.37
C ALA A 70 10.73 2.86 13.95
N VAL A 71 10.86 2.13 15.04
CA VAL A 71 12.18 1.81 15.63
C VAL A 71 12.98 0.90 14.69
N THR A 72 12.37 -0.17 14.17
CA THR A 72 13.03 -1.11 13.25
C THR A 72 13.49 -0.40 11.97
N GLU A 73 12.65 0.45 11.39
CA GLU A 73 13.02 1.25 10.23
C GLU A 73 14.22 2.14 10.55
N ASN A 74 14.17 2.82 11.68
CA ASN A 74 15.21 3.77 12.06
C ASN A 74 16.57 3.05 12.19
N VAL A 75 16.60 1.87 12.81
CA VAL A 75 17.81 1.05 12.91
C VAL A 75 18.32 0.64 11.52
N LEU A 76 17.46 0.08 10.67
CA LEU A 76 17.85 -0.38 9.33
C LEU A 76 18.37 0.76 8.44
N ARG A 77 17.74 1.93 8.53
CA ARG A 77 18.16 3.12 7.82
C ARG A 77 19.54 3.61 8.29
N HIS A 78 19.82 3.57 9.59
CA HIS A 78 21.16 3.91 10.11
C HIS A 78 22.24 2.90 9.70
N LEU A 79 21.86 1.66 9.41
CA LEU A 79 22.75 0.64 8.84
C LEU A 79 22.93 0.79 7.31
N GLY A 80 22.35 1.82 6.69
CA GLY A 80 22.50 2.11 5.27
C GLY A 80 21.52 1.37 4.35
N PHE A 81 20.51 0.68 4.90
CA PHE A 81 19.47 0.05 4.09
C PHE A 81 18.41 1.05 3.65
N LYS A 82 17.94 0.91 2.41
CA LYS A 82 16.75 1.63 1.93
C LYS A 82 15.49 0.94 2.45
N THR A 83 14.70 1.67 3.20
CA THR A 83 13.46 1.21 3.84
C THR A 83 12.24 1.85 3.16
N GLY A 84 11.07 1.22 3.32
CA GLY A 84 9.80 1.66 2.72
C GLY A 84 8.72 2.04 3.75
N PHE A 85 9.11 2.47 4.95
CA PHE A 85 8.15 2.86 5.99
C PHE A 85 7.62 4.27 5.74
N LEU A 86 6.31 4.46 5.88
CA LEU A 86 5.66 5.76 5.77
C LEU A 86 5.91 6.57 7.05
N ARG A 87 6.43 7.79 6.91
CA ARG A 87 6.66 8.72 8.02
C ARG A 87 5.48 9.68 8.17
#